data_AF-A0A529QC51-F1
#
_entry.id   AF-A0A529QC51-F1
#
_cell.length_a   1.000
_cell.length_b   1.000
_cell.length_c   1.000
_cell.angle_alpha   90.00
_cell.angle_beta   90.00
_cell.angle_gamma   90.00
#
_symmetry.space_group_name_H-M   'P 1'
#
loop_
_entity.id
_entity.type
_entity.pdbx_description
1 polymer ?
#
loop_
_entity_poly.entity_id
_entity_poly.type
_entity_poly.pdbx_seq_one_letter_code
_entity_poly.pdbx_strand_id
1 'polypeptide(L)' 'MLKGYWIARVDVRDAEGYKDYVAAAKLAFDRFGAKFLARGGEHEKAEGPGRGRNVII' A
#
# COMPACT_ATOMS: atom_id res chain seq x y z
N MET A 1 -12.77 20.32 -0.79
CA MET A 1 -11.42 20.06 -1.34
C MET A 1 -11.38 18.66 -1.93
N LEU A 2 -10.78 18.52 -3.11
CA LEU A 2 -10.54 17.24 -3.77
C LEU A 2 -9.54 16.39 -2.95
N LYS A 3 -9.65 15.07 -3.07
CA LYS A 3 -8.74 14.11 -2.41
C LYS A 3 -7.71 13.62 -3.43
N GLY A 4 -6.48 13.40 -2.96
CA GLY A 4 -5.50 12.58 -3.68
C GLY A 4 -5.59 11.16 -3.17
N TYR A 5 -5.57 10.18 -4.08
CA TYR A 5 -5.55 8.76 -3.73
C TYR A 5 -4.23 8.17 -4.21
N TRP A 6 -3.42 7.69 -3.28
CA TRP A 6 -2.22 6.94 -3.62
C TRP A 6 -2.54 5.45 -3.64
N ILE A 7 -2.44 4.85 -4.83
CA ILE A 7 -2.63 3.42 -5.05
C ILE A 7 -1.26 2.76 -5.28
N ALA A 8 -0.85 1.89 -4.36
CA ALA A 8 0.37 1.09 -4.49
C ALA A 8 0.01 -0.38 -4.74
N ARG A 9 0.54 -0.95 -5.82
CA ARG A 9 0.38 -2.38 -6.19
C ARG A 9 1.77 -3.03 -6.20
N VAL A 10 1.99 -4.01 -5.35
CA VAL A 10 3.33 -4.53 -5.05
C VAL A 10 3.33 -6.06 -5.02
N ASP A 11 4.34 -6.67 -5.66
CA ASP A 11 4.75 -8.04 -5.35
C ASP A 11 5.99 -7.97 -4.45
N VAL A 12 5.83 -8.42 -3.21
CA VAL A 12 6.90 -8.40 -2.21
C VAL A 12 7.79 -9.63 -2.44
N ARG A 13 9.06 -9.38 -2.79
CA ARG A 13 10.06 -10.44 -3.06
C ARG A 13 10.83 -10.88 -1.81
N ASP A 14 10.93 -9.99 -0.83
CA ASP A 14 11.52 -10.24 0.49
C ASP A 14 10.58 -9.66 1.54
N ALA A 15 9.89 -10.55 2.26
CA ALA A 15 8.91 -10.16 3.26
C ALA A 15 9.54 -9.54 4.51
N GLU A 16 10.76 -9.94 4.87
CA GLU A 16 11.44 -9.42 6.06
C GLU A 16 11.97 -8.02 5.78
N GLY A 17 12.72 -7.81 4.69
CA GLY A 17 13.20 -6.49 4.29
C GLY A 17 12.07 -5.49 3.98
N TYR A 18 10.90 -5.97 3.56
CA TYR A 18 9.74 -5.09 3.32
C TYR A 18 9.19 -4.46 4.61
N LYS A 19 9.39 -5.08 5.79
CA LYS A 19 8.99 -4.50 7.08
C LYS A 19 9.73 -3.19 7.35
N ASP A 20 11.03 -3.14 7.03
CA ASP A 20 11.85 -1.93 7.21
C ASP A 20 11.38 -0.80 6.31
N TYR A 21 11.04 -1.10 5.06
CA TYR A 21 10.41 -0.14 4.15
C TYR A 21 9.10 0.41 4.73
N VAL A 22 8.22 -0.45 5.24
CA VAL A 22 6.96 -0.03 5.85
C VAL A 22 7.19 0.85 7.08
N ALA A 23 8.17 0.52 7.91
CA ALA A 23 8.52 1.31 9.09
C ALA A 23 9.06 2.70 8.70
N ALA A 24 9.98 2.77 7.72
CA ALA A 24 10.51 4.03 7.22
C ALA A 24 9.41 4.91 6.58
N ALA A 25 8.52 4.32 5.79
CA ALA A 25 7.43 5.04 5.14
C ALA A 25 6.42 5.64 6.14
N LYS A 26 6.26 5.03 7.32
CA LYS A 26 5.36 5.52 8.38
C LYS A 26 5.61 6.99 8.73
N LEU A 27 6.87 7.43 8.76
CA LEU A 27 7.23 8.81 9.08
C LEU A 27 6.59 9.82 8.12
N ALA A 28 6.59 9.50 6.82
CA ALA A 28 5.96 10.36 5.81
C ALA A 28 4.43 10.32 5.93
N PHE A 29 3.85 9.13 6.14
CA PHE A 29 2.41 8.98 6.32
C PHE A 29 1.86 9.78 7.51
N ASP A 30 2.54 9.72 8.65
CA ASP A 30 2.16 10.48 9.84
C ASP A 30 2.30 11.99 9.59
N ARG A 31 3.41 12.43 8.98
CA ARG A 31 3.67 13.85 8.70
C ARG A 31 2.61 14.49 7.80
N PHE A 32 2.12 13.76 6.81
CA PHE A 32 1.18 14.28 5.82
C PHE A 32 -0.28 13.85 6.05
N GLY A 33 -0.58 13.20 7.19
CA GLY A 33 -1.95 12.85 7.57
C GLY A 33 -2.58 11.80 6.65
N ALA A 34 -1.80 10.82 6.21
CA ALA A 34 -2.24 9.74 5.35
C ALA A 34 -3.40 8.94 5.97
N LYS A 35 -4.38 8.55 5.15
CA LYS A 35 -5.55 7.78 5.59
C LYS A 35 -5.66 6.49 4.80
N PHE A 36 -5.22 5.39 5.39
CA PHE A 36 -5.34 4.08 4.75
C PHE A 36 -6.81 3.67 4.59
N LEU A 37 -7.22 3.47 3.34
CA LEU A 37 -8.53 2.91 2.98
C LEU A 37 -8.44 1.39 2.79
N ALA A 38 -7.30 0.90 2.29
CA ALA A 38 -6.98 -0.52 2.17
C ALA A 38 -5.48 -0.74 2.35
N ARG A 39 -5.07 -1.84 3.00
CA ARG A 39 -3.66 -2.08 3.34
C ARG A 39 -3.19 -3.53 3.15
N GLY A 40 -3.47 -4.09 1.97
CA GLY A 40 -3.03 -5.42 1.57
C GLY A 40 -3.83 -6.55 2.19
N GLY A 41 -5.14 -6.36 2.33
CA GLY A 41 -6.08 -7.43 2.66
C GLY A 41 -6.34 -8.36 1.46
N GLU A 42 -7.21 -9.35 1.68
CA GLU A 42 -7.68 -10.24 0.62
C GLU A 42 -8.35 -9.45 -0.50
N HIS A 43 -8.16 -9.92 -1.73
CA HIS A 43 -8.73 -9.29 -2.91
C HIS A 43 -8.91 -10.32 -4.02
N GLU A 44 -9.88 -10.05 -4.88
CA GLU A 44 -10.11 -10.81 -6.09
C GLU A 44 -9.67 -10.00 -7.31
N LYS A 45 -9.21 -10.70 -8.34
CA LYS A 45 -8.88 -10.09 -9.64
C LYS A 45 -10.12 -10.20 -10.50
N ALA A 46 -10.72 -9.08 -10.86
CA ALA A 46 -11.81 -9.06 -11.83
C ALA A 46 -11.29 -9.51 -13.20
N GLU A 47 -10.19 -8.91 -13.67
CA GLU A 47 -9.59 -9.20 -14.97
C GLU A 47 -8.07 -8.98 -14.94
N GLY A 48 -7.35 -9.66 -15.85
CA GLY A 48 -5.92 -9.44 -16.09
C GLY A 48 -4.97 -9.86 -14.94
N PRO A 49 -3.66 -9.56 -15.09
CA PRO A 49 -2.67 -9.86 -14.07
C PRO A 49 -2.80 -8.94 -12.83
N GLY A 50 -2.74 -9.56 -11.65
CA GLY A 50 -2.77 -8.89 -10.34
C GLY A 50 -1.39 -8.73 -9.69
N ARG A 51 -1.36 -8.05 -8.54
CA ARG A 51 -0.22 -8.00 -7.62
C ARG A 51 -0.66 -8.51 -6.26
N GLY A 52 0.22 -9.20 -5.55
CA GLY A 52 -0.09 -9.87 -4.27
C GLY A 52 -0.49 -8.91 -3.15
N ARG A 53 -0.09 -7.63 -3.22
CA ARG A 53 -0.41 -6.61 -2.22
C ARG A 53 -0.92 -5.34 -2.88
N ASN A 54 -2.11 -4.88 -2.48
CA ASN A 54 -2.70 -3.62 -2.94
C ASN A 54 -2.99 -2.71 -1.73
N VAL A 55 -2.56 -1.45 -1.81
CA VAL A 55 -2.71 -0.44 -0.74
C VAL A 55 -3.33 0.82 -1.34
N ILE A 56 -4.30 1.39 -0.62
CA ILE A 56 -4.98 2.65 -0.98
C ILE A 56 -4.87 3.59 0.21
N ILE A 57 -4.34 4.79 -0.03
CA ILE A 57 -4.01 5.83 0.95
C ILE A 57 -4.64 7.16 0.54
#